data_AF-A0A2H6GWH3-F1
#
_entry.id   AF-A0A2H6GWH3-F1
#
_cell.length_a   1.000
_cell.length_b   1.000
_cell.length_c   1.000
_cell.angle_alpha   90.00
_cell.angle_beta   90.00
_cell.angle_gamma   90.00
#
_symmetry.space_group_name_H-M   'P 1'
#
loop_
_entity.id
_entity.type
_entity.pdbx_description
1 polymer ?
#
loop_
_entity_poly.entity_id
_entity_poly.type
_entity_poly.pdbx_seq_one_letter_code
_entity_poly.pdbx_strand_id
1 'polypeptide(L)' 'MIKDVITFEASAKEDILSFFDKSVDDEGLIVEKDNPSQRVITLEGEEISLKEFAGIKRGSEIFIKSDLISLMNLSDHI' A
#
# COMPACT_ATOMS: atom_id res chain seq x y z
N MET A 1 24.54 -2.34 11.76
CA MET A 1 23.99 -3.56 11.12
C MET A 1 22.52 -3.67 11.48
N ILE A 2 21.63 -3.57 10.51
CA ILE A 2 20.21 -3.90 10.72
C ILE A 2 20.14 -5.43 10.66
N LYS A 3 19.72 -6.08 11.75
CA LYS A 3 19.81 -7.53 11.92
C LYS A 3 18.69 -8.31 11.21
N ASP A 4 17.63 -7.63 10.78
CA ASP A 4 16.38 -8.25 10.34
C ASP A 4 15.90 -7.68 8.99
N VAL A 5 16.78 -7.63 7.98
CA VAL A 5 16.40 -7.20 6.61
C VAL A 5 16.22 -8.42 5.72
N ILE A 6 15.03 -8.55 5.14
CA ILE A 6 14.76 -9.49 4.04
C ILE A 6 14.82 -8.70 2.75
N THR A 7 15.72 -9.10 1.84
CA THR A 7 15.88 -8.48 0.52
C THR A 7 15.22 -9.37 -0.52
N PHE A 8 14.49 -8.76 -1.44
CA PHE A 8 13.87 -9.43 -2.58
C PHE A 8 14.54 -8.99 -3.88
N GLU A 9 14.46 -9.85 -4.89
CA GLU A 9 14.82 -9.49 -6.25
C GLU A 9 13.87 -8.44 -6.81
N ALA A 10 14.35 -7.58 -7.70
CA ALA A 10 13.55 -6.52 -8.30
C ALA A 10 12.31 -7.05 -9.06
N SER A 11 12.37 -8.30 -9.55
CA SER A 11 11.25 -8.98 -10.20
C SER A 11 10.10 -9.30 -9.25
N ALA A 12 10.34 -9.35 -7.94
CA ALA A 12 9.31 -9.69 -6.96
C ALA A 12 8.40 -8.50 -6.61
N LYS A 13 8.61 -7.30 -7.18
CA LYS A 13 7.82 -6.11 -6.83
C LYS A 13 6.32 -6.31 -7.06
N GLU A 14 5.93 -6.89 -8.18
CA GLU A 14 4.52 -7.16 -8.51
C GLU A 14 3.93 -8.21 -7.58
N ASP A 15 4.68 -9.27 -7.28
CA ASP A 15 4.26 -10.29 -6.31
C ASP A 15 4.04 -9.67 -4.92
N ILE A 16 4.98 -8.82 -4.47
CA ILE A 16 4.88 -8.08 -3.21
C ILE A 16 3.62 -7.25 -3.20
N LEU A 17 3.39 -6.42 -4.21
CA LEU A 17 2.18 -5.58 -4.31
C LEU A 17 0.90 -6.42 -4.27
N SER A 18 0.89 -7.58 -4.92
CA SER A 18 -0.27 -8.47 -4.96
C SER A 18 -0.67 -9.01 -3.57
N PHE A 19 0.27 -9.16 -2.64
CA PHE A 19 -0.02 -9.56 -1.25
C PHE A 19 -0.70 -8.46 -0.42
N PHE A 20 -0.69 -7.21 -0.91
CA PHE A 20 -1.33 -6.05 -0.28
C PHE A 20 -2.50 -5.53 -1.13
N ASP A 21 -3.09 -6.41 -1.95
CA ASP A 21 -4.22 -6.11 -2.84
C ASP A 21 -3.96 -4.91 -3.77
N LYS A 22 -2.71 -4.76 -4.22
CA LYS A 22 -2.30 -3.77 -5.22
C LYS A 22 -1.93 -4.43 -6.55
N SER A 23 -2.04 -3.66 -7.61
CA SER A 23 -1.58 -4.01 -8.95
C SER A 23 -0.92 -2.81 -9.64
N VAL A 24 -0.59 -2.96 -10.92
CA VAL A 24 0.00 -1.91 -11.75
C VAL A 24 -0.91 -1.69 -12.96
N ASP A 25 -1.19 -0.44 -13.30
CA ASP A 25 -1.97 -0.08 -14.48
C ASP A 25 -1.12 -0.04 -15.76
N ASP A 26 -1.78 0.26 -16.89
CA ASP A 26 -1.12 0.36 -18.20
C ASP A 26 -0.10 1.52 -18.29
N GLU A 27 -0.17 2.49 -17.37
CA GLU A 27 0.77 3.62 -17.26
C GLU A 27 1.97 3.30 -16.36
N GLY A 28 1.96 2.15 -15.68
CA GLY A 28 3.03 1.72 -14.76
C GLY A 28 2.87 2.27 -13.34
N LEU A 29 1.70 2.78 -12.98
CA LEU A 29 1.34 3.31 -11.67
C LEU A 29 0.71 2.23 -10.79
N ILE A 30 0.94 2.32 -9.48
CA ILE A 30 0.37 1.39 -8.51
C ILE A 30 -1.10 1.75 -8.26
N VAL A 31 -1.98 0.76 -8.36
CA VAL A 31 -3.43 0.91 -8.18
C VAL A 31 -3.99 -0.14 -7.23
N GLU A 32 -5.21 0.08 -6.71
CA GLU A 32 -5.95 -0.96 -5.97
C GLU A 32 -6.35 -2.09 -6.93
N LYS A 33 -6.06 -3.34 -6.56
CA LYS A 33 -6.31 -4.51 -7.41
C LYS A 33 -7.81 -4.70 -7.72
N ASP A 34 -8.66 -4.44 -6.72
CA ASP A 34 -10.11 -4.56 -6.83
C ASP A 34 -10.76 -3.32 -7.46
N ASN A 35 -10.01 -2.21 -7.58
CA ASN A 35 -10.46 -1.00 -8.25
C ASN A 35 -9.30 -0.33 -9.01
N PRO A 36 -8.98 -0.79 -10.23
CA PRO A 36 -7.85 -0.28 -11.01
C PRO A 36 -7.93 1.22 -11.36
N SER A 37 -9.10 1.86 -11.18
CA SER A 37 -9.24 3.31 -11.35
C SER A 37 -8.72 4.12 -10.17
N GLN A 38 -8.44 3.46 -9.04
CA GLN A 38 -7.96 4.08 -7.81
C GLN A 38 -6.45 3.90 -7.69
N ARG A 39 -5.70 4.99 -7.90
CA ARG A 39 -4.25 5.04 -7.73
C ARG A 39 -3.87 5.04 -6.25
N VAL A 40 -2.79 4.36 -5.93
CA VAL A 40 -2.15 4.46 -4.62
C VAL A 40 -1.39 5.78 -4.56
N ILE A 41 -1.61 6.51 -3.48
CA ILE A 41 -1.04 7.83 -3.26
C ILE A 41 -0.07 7.76 -2.07
N THR A 42 1.07 8.44 -2.17
CA THR A 42 2.02 8.61 -1.08
C THR A 42 1.42 9.49 0.03
N LEU A 43 2.11 9.60 1.18
CA LEU A 43 1.71 10.50 2.26
C LEU A 43 1.75 11.97 1.84
N GLU A 44 2.56 12.28 0.82
CA GLU A 44 2.73 13.59 0.23
C GLU A 44 1.68 13.91 -0.84
N GLY A 45 0.77 12.96 -1.15
CA GLY A 45 -0.28 13.17 -2.15
C GLY A 45 0.15 12.86 -3.57
N GLU A 46 1.29 12.17 -3.77
CA GLU A 46 1.85 11.87 -5.09
C GLU A 46 1.48 10.45 -5.52
N GLU A 47 1.25 10.25 -6.82
CA GLU A 47 1.11 8.92 -7.39
C GLU A 47 2.47 8.21 -7.39
N ILE A 48 2.47 6.89 -7.20
CA ILE A 48 3.70 6.11 -7.14
C ILE A 48 3.77 5.12 -8.31
N SER A 49 4.89 5.14 -9.06
CA SER A 49 5.15 4.13 -10.08
C SER A 49 5.80 2.87 -9.51
N LEU A 50 5.67 1.75 -10.21
CA LEU A 50 6.37 0.50 -9.85
C LEU A 50 7.90 0.68 -9.78
N LYS A 51 8.46 1.58 -10.61
CA LYS A 51 9.89 1.88 -10.63
C LYS A 51 10.35 2.54 -9.33
N GLU A 52 9.54 3.46 -8.81
CA GLU A 52 9.78 4.20 -7.57
C GLU A 52 9.43 3.40 -6.31
N PHE A 53 8.66 2.31 -6.46
CA PHE A 53 8.34 1.42 -5.35
C PHE A 53 9.60 0.84 -4.69
N ALA A 54 9.81 1.23 -3.43
CA ALA A 54 10.92 0.79 -2.59
C ALA A 54 10.50 -0.21 -1.51
N GLY A 55 9.21 -0.25 -1.14
CA GLY A 55 8.69 -1.18 -0.12
C GLY A 55 7.44 -0.65 0.58
N ILE A 56 6.95 -1.43 1.55
CA ILE A 56 5.74 -1.13 2.33
C ILE A 56 6.12 -1.01 3.81
N LYS A 57 5.66 0.06 4.47
CA LYS A 57 5.93 0.30 5.90
C LYS A 57 4.78 -0.22 6.76
N ARG A 58 5.09 -0.81 7.91
CA ARG A 58 4.08 -1.24 8.89
C ARG A 58 3.29 -0.02 9.37
N GLY A 59 1.97 -0.01 9.14
CA GLY A 59 1.07 1.13 9.39
C GLY A 59 0.40 1.72 8.14
N SER A 60 0.73 1.23 6.94
CA SER A 60 0.13 1.70 5.67
C SER A 60 -1.30 1.21 5.43
N GLU A 61 -1.82 0.34 6.30
CA GLU A 61 -3.18 -0.23 6.20
C GLU A 61 -3.87 -0.09 7.57
N ILE A 62 -4.93 0.71 7.62
CA ILE A 62 -5.78 0.84 8.81
C ILE A 62 -6.94 -0.13 8.65
N PHE A 63 -6.94 -1.21 9.42
CA PHE A 63 -8.04 -2.16 9.47
C PHE A 63 -9.02 -1.75 10.57
N ILE A 64 -10.21 -1.30 10.18
CA ILE A 64 -11.26 -0.87 11.10
C ILE A 64 -12.40 -1.87 11.01
N LYS A 65 -12.82 -2.41 12.17
CA LYS A 65 -14.00 -3.25 12.21
C LYS A 65 -15.24 -2.41 11.95
N SER A 66 -16.25 -2.99 11.31
CA SER A 66 -17.50 -2.30 11.02
C SER A 66 -18.40 -2.06 12.25
N ASP A 67 -17.94 -2.39 13.45
CA ASP A 67 -18.67 -2.10 14.68
C ASP A 67 -18.57 -0.62 15.07
N LEU A 68 -19.60 -0.13 15.76
CA LEU A 68 -19.76 1.28 16.09
C LEU A 68 -18.58 1.84 16.90
N ILE A 69 -17.99 1.03 17.79
CA ILE A 69 -16.90 1.46 18.66
C ILE A 69 -15.63 1.69 17.85
N SER A 70 -15.31 0.74 16.96
CA SER A 70 -14.15 0.85 16.08
C SER A 70 -14.25 2.06 15.14
N LEU A 71 -15.46 2.39 14.67
CA LEU A 71 -15.72 3.58 13.84
C LEU A 71 -15.64 4.90 14.63
N MET A 72 -16.14 4.94 15.87
CA MET A 72 -16.02 6.13 16.73
C MET A 72 -14.56 6.46 17.05
N ASN A 73 -13.73 5.45 17.32
CA ASN A 73 -12.31 5.66 17.59
C ASN A 73 -11.56 6.22 16.37
N LEU A 74 -12.03 5.95 15.15
CA LEU A 74 -11.47 6.57 13.95
C LEU A 74 -11.77 8.07 13.92
N SER A 75 -13.02 8.47 14.18
CA SER A 75 -13.42 9.89 14.12
C SER A 75 -12.69 10.77 15.12
N ASP A 76 -12.22 10.21 16.24
CA ASP A 76 -11.46 10.95 17.25
C ASP A 76 -9.98 11.19 16.86
N HIS A 77 -9.53 10.62 15.74
CA HIS A 77 -8.14 10.67 15.27
C HIS A 77 -7.96 11.33 13.88
N ILE A 78 -9.02 11.92 13.32
CA ILE A 78 -9.00 12.71 12.06
C ILE A 78 -9.40 14.16 12.32
#